data_AF-A0A0D5NTV5-F1
#
_entry.id   AF-A0A0D5NTV5-F1
#
_cell.length_a   1.000
_cell.length_b   1.000
_cell.length_c   1.000
_cell.angle_alpha   90.00
_cell.angle_beta   90.00
_cell.angle_gamma   90.00
#
_symmetry.space_group_name_H-M   'P 1'
#
loop_
_entity.id
_entity.type
_entity.pdbx_description
1 polymer ?
#
loop_
_entity_poly.entity_id
_entity_poly.type
_entity_poly.pdbx_seq_one_letter_code
_entity_poly.pdbx_strand_id
1 'polypeptide(L)'
;IGAANNLLAAMIDNHIFQGNELGLDPKTIVWRRCVDMNDRQLRFVVDGLGGAKNGCPREDGYDITVASEVMAILCLSSSIADLKARLGRIIVGYRHDGTAVTASQLKANGAMAAILKDALKPNLVQSLEGTPAFIHGGPFANIAHGCNSVLATRMALKCGDYVITEAGFGADLGAEKFMDIKCRITGLRPNAVVVVATVRALKMHGGLKKDSLGSEDLDALEKGLPNLLRHVSVMTDVYKVPCVVAINRFPTDTEAELDLVQRRCRELGVNAVLSEVWAKGGEGGVELANEVIRLCKLKSHVELTYEDDDDLETKISKVVKRIYGGSAVSYAPGVRTKIKKLEASGFRNVPV
;
A
#
# COMPACT_ATOMS: atom_id res chain seq x y z
N ILE A 1 4.93 -7.40 -15.47
CA ILE A 1 3.67 -7.49 -14.68
C ILE A 1 2.45 -7.58 -15.60
N GLY A 2 2.17 -6.56 -16.42
CA GLY A 2 1.01 -6.59 -17.34
C GLY A 2 0.95 -7.83 -18.23
N ALA A 3 2.09 -8.28 -18.78
CA ALA A 3 2.17 -9.52 -19.55
C ALA A 3 1.72 -10.77 -18.76
N ALA A 4 2.10 -10.90 -17.48
CA ALA A 4 1.67 -12.03 -16.65
C ALA A 4 0.17 -11.94 -16.30
N ASN A 5 -0.33 -10.73 -16.04
CA ASN A 5 -1.76 -10.49 -15.80
C ASN A 5 -2.62 -10.90 -17.01
N ASN A 6 -2.21 -10.43 -18.19
CA ASN A 6 -2.95 -10.66 -19.43
C ASN A 6 -2.76 -12.08 -19.96
N LEU A 7 -1.65 -12.76 -19.65
CA LEU A 7 -1.52 -14.20 -19.85
C LEU A 7 -2.60 -14.95 -19.06
N LEU A 8 -2.79 -14.63 -17.77
CA LEU A 8 -3.83 -15.28 -16.96
C LEU A 8 -5.22 -15.03 -17.53
N ALA A 9 -5.53 -13.79 -17.92
CA ALA A 9 -6.80 -13.46 -18.58
C ALA A 9 -7.01 -14.29 -19.87
N ALA A 10 -5.98 -14.38 -20.73
CA ALA A 10 -6.04 -15.18 -21.95
C ALA A 10 -6.23 -16.68 -21.67
N MET A 11 -5.58 -17.21 -20.62
CA MET A 11 -5.74 -18.61 -20.21
C MET A 11 -7.13 -18.92 -19.64
N ILE A 12 -7.76 -17.97 -18.93
CA ILE A 12 -9.15 -18.11 -18.45
C ILE A 12 -10.09 -18.26 -19.65
N ASP A 13 -10.06 -17.32 -20.59
CA ASP A 13 -10.98 -17.32 -21.73
C ASP A 13 -10.71 -18.50 -22.67
N ASN A 14 -9.43 -18.85 -22.88
CA ASN A 14 -9.07 -20.05 -23.65
C ASN A 14 -9.58 -21.34 -22.98
N HIS A 15 -9.45 -21.46 -21.66
CA HIS A 15 -9.96 -22.63 -20.94
C HIS A 15 -11.48 -22.79 -21.11
N ILE A 16 -12.23 -21.69 -21.04
CA ILE A 16 -13.67 -21.69 -21.28
C ILE A 16 -13.96 -22.09 -22.73
N PHE A 17 -13.25 -21.51 -23.69
CA PHE A 17 -13.41 -21.79 -25.12
C PHE A 17 -13.12 -23.25 -25.49
N GLN A 18 -12.12 -23.87 -24.89
CA GLN A 18 -11.68 -25.25 -25.22
C GLN A 18 -12.51 -26.35 -24.54
N GLY A 19 -13.53 -26.01 -23.75
CA GLY A 19 -14.44 -26.99 -23.15
C GLY A 19 -14.82 -26.73 -21.70
N ASN A 20 -14.20 -25.74 -21.04
CA ASN A 20 -14.54 -25.29 -19.69
C ASN A 20 -14.63 -26.42 -18.65
N GLU A 21 -13.68 -27.36 -18.64
CA GLU A 21 -13.69 -28.53 -17.74
C GLU A 21 -13.73 -28.16 -16.24
N LEU A 22 -13.32 -26.94 -15.90
CA LEU A 22 -13.34 -26.42 -14.53
C LEU A 22 -14.72 -25.87 -14.12
N GLY A 23 -15.68 -25.78 -15.06
CA GLY A 23 -17.03 -25.28 -14.84
C GLY A 23 -17.07 -23.80 -14.44
N LEU A 24 -16.16 -22.98 -14.98
CA LEU A 24 -16.05 -21.57 -14.65
C LEU A 24 -17.23 -20.81 -15.26
N ASP A 25 -17.98 -20.07 -14.45
CA ASP A 25 -19.10 -19.25 -14.92
C ASP A 25 -18.56 -17.91 -15.45
N PRO A 26 -18.70 -17.60 -16.76
CA PRO A 26 -18.18 -16.35 -17.34
C PRO A 26 -18.70 -15.09 -16.67
N LYS A 27 -19.88 -15.15 -16.03
CA LYS A 27 -20.49 -14.02 -15.30
C LYS A 27 -19.88 -13.76 -13.93
N THR A 28 -19.08 -14.69 -13.43
CA THR A 28 -18.47 -14.61 -12.09
C THR A 28 -16.94 -14.58 -12.13
N ILE A 29 -16.37 -14.32 -13.32
CA ILE A 29 -14.95 -13.99 -13.45
C ILE A 29 -14.70 -12.67 -12.70
N VAL A 30 -13.76 -12.71 -11.76
CA VAL A 30 -13.33 -11.53 -11.01
C VAL A 30 -11.99 -10.99 -11.52
N TRP A 31 -11.25 -11.81 -12.27
CA TRP A 31 -10.00 -11.40 -12.88
C TRP A 31 -10.23 -10.46 -14.06
N ARG A 32 -9.63 -9.27 -14.01
CA ARG A 32 -9.69 -8.25 -15.05
C ARG A 32 -8.39 -8.21 -15.85
N ARG A 33 -8.46 -7.69 -17.08
CA ARG A 33 -7.26 -7.38 -17.87
C ARG A 33 -6.58 -6.13 -17.33
N CYS A 34 -5.37 -5.82 -17.80
CA CYS A 34 -4.72 -4.57 -17.42
C CYS A 34 -3.88 -3.95 -18.52
N VAL A 35 -3.71 -2.63 -18.45
CA VAL A 35 -2.84 -1.85 -19.33
C VAL A 35 -2.25 -0.68 -18.54
N ASP A 36 -0.99 -0.32 -18.77
CA ASP A 36 -0.36 0.81 -18.09
C ASP A 36 -0.58 2.13 -18.87
N MET A 37 -1.86 2.51 -19.00
CA MET A 37 -2.31 3.72 -19.69
C MET A 37 -3.53 4.27 -18.97
N ASN A 38 -3.67 5.60 -18.96
CA ASN A 38 -4.84 6.28 -18.42
C ASN A 38 -6.01 6.22 -19.42
N ASP A 39 -6.50 5.03 -19.70
CA ASP A 39 -7.55 4.79 -20.68
C ASP A 39 -8.90 4.49 -20.03
N ARG A 40 -9.80 5.49 -20.03
CA ARG A 40 -11.15 5.34 -19.47
C ARG A 40 -12.06 4.45 -20.32
N GLN A 41 -11.75 4.27 -21.61
CA GLN A 41 -12.61 3.54 -22.56
C GLN A 41 -12.66 2.05 -22.25
N LEU A 42 -11.62 1.52 -21.61
CA LEU A 42 -11.48 0.10 -21.29
C LEU A 42 -12.03 -0.28 -19.90
N ARG A 43 -12.62 0.67 -19.16
CA ARG A 43 -13.16 0.39 -17.81
C ARG A 43 -14.23 -0.69 -17.81
N PHE A 44 -15.09 -0.68 -18.83
CA PHE A 44 -16.18 -1.63 -19.02
C PHE A 44 -16.25 -1.99 -20.49
N VAL A 45 -16.09 -3.28 -20.80
CA VAL A 45 -16.13 -3.79 -22.18
C VAL A 45 -16.94 -5.07 -22.22
N VAL A 46 -17.37 -5.43 -23.43
CA VAL A 46 -17.81 -6.80 -23.74
C VAL A 46 -16.81 -7.37 -24.73
N ASP A 47 -16.23 -8.50 -24.41
CA ASP A 47 -15.24 -9.20 -25.24
C ASP A 47 -15.78 -10.54 -25.75
N GLY A 48 -14.94 -11.33 -26.44
CA GLY A 48 -15.34 -12.65 -26.97
C GLY A 48 -16.42 -12.59 -28.06
N LEU A 49 -16.61 -11.42 -28.70
CA LEU A 49 -17.56 -11.20 -29.78
C LEU A 49 -17.07 -11.78 -31.13
N GLY A 50 -17.91 -11.74 -32.15
CA GLY A 50 -17.55 -12.15 -33.52
C GLY A 50 -17.84 -13.62 -33.84
N GLY A 51 -18.70 -14.29 -33.06
CA GLY A 51 -19.19 -15.65 -33.35
C GLY A 51 -18.32 -16.76 -32.75
N ALA A 52 -18.76 -18.01 -32.96
CA ALA A 52 -18.26 -19.19 -32.22
C ALA A 52 -16.77 -19.51 -32.37
N LYS A 53 -16.05 -18.90 -33.31
CA LYS A 53 -14.60 -19.10 -33.48
C LYS A 53 -13.75 -18.13 -32.65
N ASN A 54 -14.37 -17.10 -32.05
CA ASN A 54 -13.67 -15.95 -31.48
C ASN A 54 -13.81 -15.83 -29.95
N GLY A 55 -14.50 -16.78 -29.30
CA GLY A 55 -14.60 -16.85 -27.84
C GLY A 55 -16.03 -17.04 -27.32
N CYS A 56 -16.21 -16.74 -26.03
CA CYS A 56 -17.50 -16.73 -25.35
C CYS A 56 -17.77 -15.29 -24.88
N PRO A 57 -18.84 -14.62 -25.35
CA PRO A 57 -19.15 -13.26 -24.95
C PRO A 57 -19.32 -13.10 -23.43
N ARG A 58 -18.62 -12.14 -22.83
CA ARG A 58 -18.79 -11.78 -21.41
C ARG A 58 -18.49 -10.30 -21.17
N GLU A 59 -18.98 -9.80 -20.05
CA GLU A 59 -18.54 -8.50 -19.53
C GLU A 59 -17.12 -8.63 -18.96
N ASP A 60 -16.29 -7.62 -19.22
CA ASP A 60 -14.93 -7.53 -18.72
C ASP A 60 -14.54 -6.07 -18.47
N GLY A 61 -13.31 -5.85 -18.02
CA GLY A 61 -12.71 -4.54 -18.06
C GLY A 61 -11.22 -4.58 -17.80
N TYR A 62 -10.62 -3.40 -17.92
CA TYR A 62 -9.21 -3.18 -17.66
C TYR A 62 -9.01 -2.34 -16.42
N ASP A 63 -7.99 -2.69 -15.67
CA ASP A 63 -7.42 -1.84 -14.64
C ASP A 63 -6.05 -1.32 -15.09
N ILE A 64 -5.58 -0.24 -14.46
CA ILE A 64 -4.19 0.19 -14.66
C ILE A 64 -3.24 -0.88 -14.11
N THR A 65 -2.11 -1.18 -14.78
CA THR A 65 -1.25 -2.34 -14.43
C THR A 65 -0.83 -2.40 -12.96
N VAL A 66 -0.60 -1.25 -12.32
CA VAL A 66 -0.22 -1.16 -10.90
C VAL A 66 -1.33 -1.55 -9.91
N ALA A 67 -2.58 -1.62 -10.37
CA ALA A 67 -3.74 -2.09 -9.60
C ALA A 67 -3.90 -3.63 -9.64
N SER A 68 -3.18 -4.32 -10.53
CA SER A 68 -3.25 -5.78 -10.64
C SER A 68 -2.79 -6.48 -9.35
N GLU A 69 -3.47 -7.56 -8.95
CA GLU A 69 -3.02 -8.43 -7.85
C GLU A 69 -1.61 -8.99 -8.11
N VAL A 70 -1.20 -9.13 -9.37
CA VAL A 70 0.18 -9.53 -9.73
C VAL A 70 1.20 -8.52 -9.20
N MET A 71 0.89 -7.22 -9.19
CA MET A 71 1.77 -6.19 -8.62
C MET A 71 1.88 -6.36 -7.10
N ALA A 72 0.76 -6.55 -6.40
CA ALA A 72 0.75 -6.77 -4.96
C ALA A 72 1.52 -8.05 -4.58
N ILE A 73 1.31 -9.14 -5.32
CA ILE A 73 2.02 -10.41 -5.14
C ILE A 73 3.52 -10.23 -5.38
N LEU A 74 3.95 -9.56 -6.46
CA LEU A 74 5.37 -9.29 -6.71
C LEU A 74 5.99 -8.50 -5.55
N CYS A 75 5.28 -7.51 -5.02
CA CYS A 75 5.76 -6.69 -3.93
C CYS A 75 5.84 -7.45 -2.60
N LEU A 76 4.97 -8.45 -2.36
CA LEU A 76 4.98 -9.24 -1.12
C LEU A 76 5.78 -10.55 -1.21
N SER A 77 6.32 -10.88 -2.38
CA SER A 77 7.06 -12.12 -2.57
C SER A 77 8.49 -12.04 -2.01
N SER A 78 8.91 -13.12 -1.35
CA SER A 78 10.26 -13.26 -0.76
C SER A 78 11.25 -14.04 -1.63
N SER A 79 10.76 -14.74 -2.67
CA SER A 79 11.57 -15.52 -3.61
C SER A 79 10.74 -15.86 -4.86
N ILE A 80 11.38 -16.42 -5.89
CA ILE A 80 10.68 -16.92 -7.08
C ILE A 80 9.71 -18.08 -6.77
N ALA A 81 10.06 -18.90 -5.77
CA ALA A 81 9.21 -20.00 -5.33
C ALA A 81 7.96 -19.47 -4.61
N ASP A 82 8.13 -18.49 -3.72
CA ASP A 82 7.03 -17.80 -3.03
C ASP A 82 6.14 -17.04 -4.04
N LEU A 83 6.75 -16.35 -5.02
CA LEU A 83 6.04 -15.70 -6.11
C LEU A 83 5.14 -16.69 -6.86
N LYS A 84 5.70 -17.82 -7.34
CA LYS A 84 4.95 -18.86 -8.06
C LYS A 84 3.82 -19.45 -7.20
N ALA A 85 4.05 -19.63 -5.90
CA ALA A 85 3.04 -20.15 -4.98
C ALA A 85 1.89 -19.15 -4.77
N ARG A 86 2.20 -17.86 -4.58
CA ARG A 86 1.21 -16.78 -4.45
C ARG A 86 0.38 -16.62 -5.71
N LEU A 87 1.02 -16.58 -6.88
CA LEU A 87 0.34 -16.54 -8.17
C LEU A 87 -0.62 -17.71 -8.34
N GLY A 88 -0.28 -18.90 -7.84
CA GLY A 88 -1.16 -20.08 -7.89
C GLY A 88 -2.43 -19.97 -7.05
N ARG A 89 -2.44 -19.13 -6.00
CA ARG A 89 -3.57 -18.93 -5.08
C ARG A 89 -4.55 -17.84 -5.53
N ILE A 90 -4.21 -17.08 -6.59
CA ILE A 90 -5.11 -16.08 -7.18
C ILE A 90 -6.44 -16.75 -7.52
N ILE A 91 -7.55 -16.21 -7.03
CA ILE A 91 -8.90 -16.58 -7.43
C ILE A 91 -9.23 -15.83 -8.73
N VAL A 92 -9.55 -16.58 -9.78
CA VAL A 92 -9.86 -15.99 -11.09
C VAL A 92 -11.36 -15.77 -11.31
N GLY A 93 -12.18 -16.55 -10.62
CA GLY A 93 -13.63 -16.56 -10.74
C GLY A 93 -14.24 -17.72 -9.97
N TYR A 94 -15.53 -17.96 -10.20
CA TYR A 94 -16.27 -18.99 -9.48
C TYR A 94 -16.96 -19.94 -10.46
N ARG A 95 -17.28 -21.13 -9.98
CA ARG A 95 -18.19 -22.06 -10.66
C ARG A 95 -19.64 -21.65 -10.41
N HIS A 96 -20.59 -22.28 -11.10
CA HIS A 96 -22.02 -22.07 -10.87
C HIS A 96 -22.46 -22.41 -9.43
N ASP A 97 -21.77 -23.34 -8.76
CA ASP A 97 -22.02 -23.68 -7.34
C ASP A 97 -21.38 -22.68 -6.35
N GLY A 98 -20.66 -21.67 -6.85
CA GLY A 98 -20.00 -20.64 -6.07
C GLY A 98 -18.63 -21.01 -5.51
N THR A 99 -18.09 -22.21 -5.82
CA THR A 99 -16.73 -22.61 -5.44
C THR A 99 -15.68 -21.86 -6.29
N ALA A 100 -14.58 -21.47 -5.67
CA ALA A 100 -13.53 -20.70 -6.34
C ALA A 100 -12.73 -21.56 -7.34
N VAL A 101 -12.29 -20.90 -8.43
CA VAL A 101 -11.27 -21.42 -9.35
C VAL A 101 -10.02 -20.57 -9.21
N THR A 102 -8.86 -21.23 -9.14
CA THR A 102 -7.57 -20.56 -8.97
C THR A 102 -6.70 -20.62 -10.22
N ALA A 103 -5.72 -19.72 -10.32
CA ALA A 103 -4.74 -19.72 -11.40
C ALA A 103 -3.90 -21.02 -11.47
N SER A 104 -3.71 -21.71 -10.33
CA SER A 104 -3.05 -23.02 -10.32
C SER A 104 -3.87 -24.13 -10.98
N GLN A 105 -5.21 -24.10 -10.87
CA GLN A 105 -6.11 -25.04 -11.56
C GLN A 105 -6.06 -24.85 -13.08
N LEU A 106 -5.81 -23.62 -13.53
CA LEU A 106 -5.51 -23.29 -14.93
C LEU A 106 -4.05 -23.56 -15.34
N LYS A 107 -3.21 -24.05 -14.42
CA LYS A 107 -1.76 -24.27 -14.62
C LYS A 107 -1.00 -23.02 -15.07
N ALA A 108 -1.49 -21.82 -14.75
CA ALA A 108 -0.94 -20.55 -15.23
C ALA A 108 0.26 -20.05 -14.42
N ASN A 109 0.32 -20.39 -13.14
CA ASN A 109 1.27 -19.81 -12.18
C ASN A 109 2.76 -20.05 -12.53
N GLY A 110 3.09 -21.17 -13.17
CA GLY A 110 4.45 -21.43 -13.65
C GLY A 110 4.87 -20.48 -14.78
N ALA A 111 4.00 -20.30 -15.77
CA ALA A 111 4.26 -19.41 -16.91
C ALA A 111 4.28 -17.94 -16.48
N MET A 112 3.36 -17.53 -15.59
CA MET A 112 3.38 -16.19 -15.01
C MET A 112 4.68 -15.93 -14.23
N ALA A 113 5.15 -16.88 -13.42
CA ALA A 113 6.42 -16.76 -12.70
C ALA A 113 7.62 -16.67 -13.65
N ALA A 114 7.60 -17.40 -14.78
CA ALA A 114 8.64 -17.31 -15.80
C ALA A 114 8.71 -15.91 -16.43
N ILE A 115 7.56 -15.32 -16.77
CA ILE A 115 7.47 -13.92 -17.28
C ILE A 115 8.05 -12.91 -16.27
N LEU A 116 7.87 -13.18 -14.97
CA LEU A 116 8.29 -12.28 -13.90
C LEU A 116 9.69 -12.56 -13.35
N LYS A 117 10.41 -13.58 -13.86
CA LYS A 117 11.69 -14.03 -13.32
C LYS A 117 12.70 -12.90 -13.14
N ASP A 118 12.93 -12.11 -14.19
CA ASP A 118 13.88 -10.99 -14.13
C ASP A 118 13.26 -9.76 -13.49
N ALA A 119 11.96 -9.54 -13.70
CA ALA A 119 11.22 -8.45 -13.07
C ALA A 119 11.12 -8.56 -11.54
N LEU A 120 11.48 -9.70 -10.94
CA LEU A 120 11.54 -9.91 -9.50
C LEU A 120 12.84 -9.37 -8.88
N LYS A 121 13.87 -9.08 -9.69
CA LYS A 121 15.16 -8.58 -9.23
C LYS A 121 15.06 -7.06 -8.93
N PRO A 122 15.39 -6.60 -7.70
CA PRO A 122 15.42 -5.18 -7.39
C PRO A 122 16.33 -4.36 -8.33
N ASN A 123 15.87 -3.20 -8.78
CA ASN A 123 16.65 -2.32 -9.65
C ASN A 123 17.47 -1.35 -8.80
N LEU A 124 18.80 -1.41 -8.93
CA LEU A 124 19.72 -0.47 -8.29
C LEU A 124 19.89 0.78 -9.14
N VAL A 125 19.72 1.94 -8.51
CA VAL A 125 20.01 3.27 -9.05
C VAL A 125 20.73 4.09 -7.96
N GLN A 126 20.90 5.39 -8.18
CA GLN A 126 21.49 6.30 -7.19
C GLN A 126 20.72 7.62 -7.10
N SER A 127 20.83 8.30 -5.95
CA SER A 127 20.41 9.71 -5.79
C SER A 127 21.37 10.66 -6.52
N LEU A 128 21.06 11.97 -6.53
CA LEU A 128 21.95 13.00 -7.07
C LEU A 128 23.32 13.06 -6.36
N GLU A 129 23.40 12.58 -5.12
CA GLU A 129 24.62 12.57 -4.29
C GLU A 129 25.29 11.18 -4.25
N GLY A 130 24.89 10.26 -5.13
CA GLY A 130 25.49 8.94 -5.23
C GLY A 130 25.02 7.93 -4.19
N THR A 131 24.01 8.25 -3.37
CA THR A 131 23.43 7.30 -2.41
C THR A 131 22.75 6.16 -3.16
N PRO A 132 23.10 4.89 -2.91
CA PRO A 132 22.43 3.74 -3.53
C PRO A 132 20.93 3.71 -3.21
N ALA A 133 20.09 3.49 -4.23
CA ALA A 133 18.64 3.41 -4.06
C ALA A 133 18.05 2.24 -4.85
N PHE A 134 17.14 1.49 -4.24
CA PHE A 134 16.36 0.47 -4.93
C PHE A 134 14.98 1.00 -5.33
N ILE A 135 14.65 0.92 -6.62
CA ILE A 135 13.31 1.21 -7.14
C ILE A 135 12.69 -0.09 -7.64
N HIS A 136 11.74 -0.65 -6.89
CA HIS A 136 11.17 -1.96 -7.21
C HIS A 136 9.76 -2.17 -6.65
N GLY A 137 8.82 -2.45 -7.54
CA GLY A 137 7.40 -2.56 -7.21
C GLY A 137 6.71 -1.20 -7.07
N GLY A 138 5.38 -1.23 -7.07
CA GLY A 138 4.56 -0.02 -6.94
C GLY A 138 3.07 -0.36 -6.95
N PRO A 139 2.55 -1.08 -5.94
CA PRO A 139 1.14 -1.36 -5.81
C PRO A 139 0.40 -0.10 -5.34
N PHE A 140 -0.89 -0.01 -5.65
CA PHE A 140 -1.75 1.01 -5.03
C PHE A 140 -1.78 0.90 -3.50
N ALA A 141 -2.02 2.02 -2.83
CA ALA A 141 -2.12 2.12 -1.37
C ALA A 141 -3.58 2.09 -0.85
N ASN A 142 -4.58 2.00 -1.74
CA ASN A 142 -5.99 1.84 -1.37
C ASN A 142 -6.43 0.36 -1.44
N ILE A 143 -6.41 -0.25 -2.63
CA ILE A 143 -6.78 -1.66 -2.86
C ILE A 143 -5.64 -2.66 -2.59
N ALA A 144 -4.43 -2.15 -2.32
CA ALA A 144 -3.28 -2.92 -1.92
C ALA A 144 -2.49 -2.13 -0.84
N HIS A 145 -1.27 -2.58 -0.53
CA HIS A 145 -0.50 -2.14 0.63
C HIS A 145 0.44 -0.94 0.37
N GLY A 146 0.54 -0.44 -0.86
CA GLY A 146 1.23 0.84 -1.13
C GLY A 146 2.73 0.88 -0.85
N CYS A 147 3.43 -0.25 -0.79
CA CYS A 147 4.87 -0.29 -0.47
C CYS A 147 5.69 -0.82 -1.64
N ASN A 148 6.98 -0.45 -1.68
CA ASN A 148 7.95 -1.15 -2.53
C ASN A 148 8.11 -2.62 -2.11
N SER A 149 8.75 -3.42 -2.95
CA SER A 149 8.86 -4.87 -2.73
C SER A 149 9.61 -5.26 -1.45
N VAL A 150 9.20 -6.38 -0.87
CA VAL A 150 9.87 -7.05 0.25
C VAL A 150 11.30 -7.44 -0.11
N LEU A 151 11.55 -7.94 -1.32
CA LEU A 151 12.89 -8.30 -1.78
C LEU A 151 13.84 -7.09 -1.78
N ALA A 152 13.41 -5.94 -2.29
CA ALA A 152 14.23 -4.72 -2.27
C ALA A 152 14.53 -4.26 -0.84
N THR A 153 13.52 -4.21 0.04
CA THR A 153 13.73 -3.83 1.44
C THR A 153 14.67 -4.80 2.15
N ARG A 154 14.51 -6.12 1.96
CA ARG A 154 15.40 -7.13 2.57
C ARG A 154 16.82 -7.07 2.02
N MET A 155 16.98 -6.84 0.72
CA MET A 155 18.29 -6.66 0.10
C MET A 155 18.99 -5.42 0.65
N ALA A 156 18.28 -4.29 0.72
CA ALA A 156 18.80 -3.07 1.34
C ALA A 156 19.26 -3.30 2.79
N LEU A 157 18.47 -4.01 3.60
CA LEU A 157 18.80 -4.33 5.00
C LEU A 157 20.04 -5.23 5.16
N LYS A 158 20.46 -5.91 4.09
CA LYS A 158 21.70 -6.70 4.07
C LYS A 158 22.90 -5.92 3.54
N CYS A 159 22.68 -4.77 2.91
CA CYS A 159 23.70 -4.00 2.22
C CYS A 159 24.01 -2.64 2.88
N GLY A 160 23.17 -2.14 3.79
CA GLY A 160 23.37 -0.87 4.47
C GLY A 160 23.01 -0.93 5.95
N ASP A 161 23.62 -0.05 6.74
CA ASP A 161 23.38 0.07 8.18
C ASP A 161 22.00 0.67 8.49
N TYR A 162 21.53 1.56 7.61
CA TYR A 162 20.21 2.18 7.66
C TYR A 162 19.51 2.01 6.32
N VAL A 163 18.23 1.65 6.37
CA VAL A 163 17.36 1.54 5.19
C VAL A 163 16.19 2.46 5.38
N ILE A 164 16.11 3.48 4.54
CA ILE A 164 14.93 4.36 4.46
C ILE A 164 14.00 3.79 3.40
N THR A 165 12.73 3.64 3.75
CA THR A 165 11.66 3.18 2.87
C THR A 165 10.40 3.96 3.18
N GLU A 166 9.41 3.89 2.31
CA GLU A 166 8.18 4.66 2.39
C GLU A 166 6.96 3.81 2.03
N ALA A 167 5.79 4.34 2.34
CA ALA A 167 4.51 3.79 1.94
C ALA A 167 3.61 4.92 1.43
N GLY A 168 2.78 4.63 0.43
CA GLY A 168 1.95 5.63 -0.24
C GLY A 168 0.81 6.17 0.62
N PHE A 169 0.35 7.39 0.31
CA PHE A 169 -0.64 8.17 1.08
C PHE A 169 -0.16 8.55 2.50
N GLY A 170 -1.09 8.83 3.41
CA GLY A 170 -0.81 9.18 4.80
C GLY A 170 -0.54 7.95 5.67
N ALA A 171 -0.22 8.20 6.94
CA ALA A 171 0.07 7.13 7.90
C ALA A 171 -1.18 6.31 8.28
N ASP A 172 -2.38 6.83 7.98
CA ASP A 172 -3.66 6.15 8.09
C ASP A 172 -3.83 5.01 7.07
N LEU A 173 -3.18 5.09 5.91
CA LEU A 173 -3.26 4.05 4.87
C LEU A 173 -1.92 3.37 4.64
N GLY A 174 -0.89 4.12 4.25
CA GLY A 174 0.40 3.56 3.87
C GLY A 174 1.13 2.93 5.04
N ALA A 175 1.30 3.69 6.12
CA ALA A 175 2.01 3.20 7.30
C ALA A 175 1.22 2.07 7.99
N GLU A 176 -0.10 2.18 8.08
CA GLU A 176 -0.98 1.11 8.59
C GLU A 176 -0.72 -0.20 7.83
N LYS A 177 -0.83 -0.18 6.49
CA LYS A 177 -0.58 -1.38 5.67
C LYS A 177 0.87 -1.83 5.66
N PHE A 178 1.82 -0.91 5.82
CA PHE A 178 3.22 -1.29 6.00
C PHE A 178 3.40 -2.12 7.28
N MET A 179 2.75 -1.72 8.38
CA MET A 179 2.83 -2.44 9.67
C MET A 179 1.97 -3.72 9.65
N ASP A 180 0.68 -3.58 9.38
CA ASP A 180 -0.31 -4.64 9.54
C ASP A 180 -0.31 -5.67 8.40
N ILE A 181 0.27 -5.34 7.24
CA ILE A 181 0.42 -6.29 6.11
C ILE A 181 1.89 -6.62 5.87
N LYS A 182 2.73 -5.65 5.49
CA LYS A 182 4.11 -5.94 5.07
C LYS A 182 4.95 -6.46 6.24
N CYS A 183 4.95 -5.79 7.39
CA CYS A 183 5.72 -6.22 8.58
C CYS A 183 5.17 -7.51 9.20
N ARG A 184 3.84 -7.68 9.22
CA ARG A 184 3.19 -8.91 9.67
C ARG A 184 3.63 -10.13 8.84
N ILE A 185 3.53 -10.05 7.51
CA ILE A 185 3.87 -11.16 6.62
C ILE A 185 5.37 -11.46 6.60
N THR A 186 6.21 -10.44 6.76
CA THR A 186 7.66 -10.58 6.55
C THR A 186 8.49 -10.66 7.81
N GLY A 187 7.92 -10.34 8.97
CA GLY A 187 8.67 -10.21 10.22
C GLY A 187 9.57 -8.96 10.28
N LEU A 188 9.49 -8.04 9.31
CA LEU A 188 10.21 -6.76 9.38
C LEU A 188 9.69 -5.94 10.56
N ARG A 189 10.59 -5.18 11.21
CA ARG A 189 10.25 -4.34 12.37
C ARG A 189 10.98 -3.01 12.26
N PRO A 190 10.28 -1.89 11.96
CA PRO A 190 10.89 -0.57 11.87
C PRO A 190 11.50 -0.11 13.20
N ASN A 191 12.69 0.47 13.15
CA ASN A 191 13.37 1.04 14.32
C ASN A 191 12.88 2.47 14.63
N ALA A 192 12.51 3.22 13.60
CA ALA A 192 11.98 4.57 13.71
C ALA A 192 11.01 4.86 12.55
N VAL A 193 10.14 5.84 12.74
CA VAL A 193 9.24 6.37 11.71
C VAL A 193 9.44 7.88 11.58
N VAL A 194 9.43 8.36 10.34
CA VAL A 194 9.39 9.78 10.01
C VAL A 194 8.00 10.12 9.47
N VAL A 195 7.28 11.01 10.15
CA VAL A 195 6.01 11.56 9.65
C VAL A 195 6.30 12.90 8.99
N VAL A 196 6.10 12.98 7.67
CA VAL A 196 6.38 14.20 6.91
C VAL A 196 5.16 15.13 6.93
N ALA A 197 5.38 16.42 7.14
CA ALA A 197 4.36 17.46 7.10
C ALA A 197 4.88 18.75 6.45
N THR A 198 3.95 19.64 6.08
CA THR A 198 4.26 21.02 5.66
C THR A 198 3.26 21.96 6.34
N VAL A 199 3.70 23.18 6.66
CA VAL A 199 2.83 24.22 7.24
C VAL A 199 1.62 24.47 6.33
N ARG A 200 1.86 24.55 5.01
CA ARG A 200 0.81 24.74 4.00
C ARG A 200 -0.25 23.63 4.00
N ALA A 201 0.15 22.37 4.10
CA ALA A 201 -0.80 21.25 4.18
C ALA A 201 -1.63 21.30 5.47
N LEU A 202 -1.00 21.64 6.59
CA LEU A 202 -1.70 21.79 7.87
C LEU A 202 -2.70 22.96 7.82
N LYS A 203 -2.33 24.12 7.29
CA LYS A 203 -3.28 25.22 7.07
C LYS A 203 -4.46 24.83 6.19
N MET A 204 -4.23 23.99 5.17
CA MET A 204 -5.30 23.46 4.33
C MET A 204 -6.24 22.52 5.11
N HIS A 205 -5.70 21.67 5.99
CA HIS A 205 -6.51 20.88 6.95
C HIS A 205 -7.27 21.76 7.95
N GLY A 206 -6.77 22.95 8.26
CA GLY A 206 -7.46 23.97 9.05
C GLY A 206 -8.56 24.73 8.31
N GLY A 207 -8.75 24.47 7.02
CA GLY A 207 -9.82 25.05 6.21
C GLY A 207 -9.39 26.10 5.18
N LEU A 208 -8.09 26.42 5.08
CA LEU A 208 -7.64 27.32 4.01
C LEU A 208 -7.75 26.68 2.64
N LYS A 209 -8.12 27.49 1.66
CA LYS A 209 -8.12 27.11 0.24
C LYS A 209 -6.69 27.05 -0.29
N LYS A 210 -6.48 26.24 -1.32
CA LYS A 210 -5.17 25.98 -1.93
C LYS A 210 -4.45 27.25 -2.41
N ASP A 211 -5.20 28.25 -2.84
CA ASP A 211 -4.73 29.54 -3.33
C ASP A 211 -4.42 30.57 -2.22
N SER A 212 -4.76 30.27 -0.96
CA SER A 212 -4.54 31.17 0.20
C SER A 212 -3.40 30.70 1.14
N LEU A 213 -2.59 29.73 0.72
CA LEU A 213 -1.59 29.08 1.61
C LEU A 213 -0.26 29.84 1.76
N GLY A 214 -0.07 30.96 1.04
CA GLY A 214 1.20 31.69 0.97
C GLY A 214 1.43 32.73 2.06
N SER A 215 0.38 33.11 2.79
CA SER A 215 0.46 34.06 3.91
C SER A 215 0.46 33.31 5.24
N GLU A 216 1.03 33.92 6.28
CA GLU A 216 0.96 33.41 7.65
C GLU A 216 -0.50 33.29 8.10
N ASP A 217 -0.86 32.16 8.70
CA ASP A 217 -2.15 31.96 9.37
C ASP A 217 -2.03 30.92 10.50
N LEU A 218 -1.70 31.40 11.69
CA LEU A 218 -1.55 30.55 12.87
C LEU A 218 -2.87 29.91 13.34
N ASP A 219 -4.01 30.57 13.11
CA ASP A 219 -5.32 30.06 13.50
C ASP A 219 -5.73 28.86 12.64
N ALA A 220 -5.54 28.96 11.32
CA ALA A 220 -5.74 27.83 10.42
C ALA A 220 -4.73 26.72 10.70
N LEU A 221 -3.47 27.06 10.95
CA LEU A 221 -2.44 26.07 11.30
C LEU A 221 -2.83 25.29 12.57
N GLU A 222 -3.25 25.97 13.64
CA GLU A 222 -3.70 25.35 14.89
C GLU A 222 -4.91 24.43 14.66
N LYS A 223 -5.87 24.83 13.81
CA LYS A 223 -7.04 24.01 13.46
C LYS A 223 -6.68 22.78 12.62
N GLY A 224 -5.58 22.83 11.86
CA GLY A 224 -5.15 21.73 11.00
C GLY A 224 -4.15 20.77 11.64
N LEU A 225 -3.42 21.22 12.66
CA LEU A 225 -2.48 20.42 13.45
C LEU A 225 -3.05 19.09 13.97
N PRO A 226 -4.33 18.97 14.38
CA PRO A 226 -4.92 17.69 14.78
C PRO A 226 -4.72 16.54 13.76
N ASN A 227 -4.60 16.83 12.47
CA ASN A 227 -4.29 15.81 11.46
C ASN A 227 -2.89 15.19 11.69
N LEU A 228 -1.85 16.01 11.81
CA LEU A 228 -0.48 15.55 12.09
C LEU A 228 -0.40 14.85 13.44
N LEU A 229 -0.97 15.47 14.49
CA LEU A 229 -0.96 14.91 15.84
C LEU A 229 -1.66 13.55 15.91
N ARG A 230 -2.70 13.33 15.08
CA ARG A 230 -3.31 12.01 14.93
C ARG A 230 -2.35 11.01 14.30
N HIS A 231 -1.68 11.33 13.20
CA HIS A 231 -0.71 10.42 12.59
C HIS A 231 0.46 10.09 13.53
N VAL A 232 0.95 11.08 14.29
CA VAL A 232 1.98 10.88 15.31
C VAL A 232 1.49 9.93 16.40
N SER A 233 0.31 10.17 16.99
CA SER A 233 -0.25 9.28 18.02
C SER A 233 -0.52 7.86 17.50
N VAL A 234 -0.89 7.68 16.24
CA VAL A 234 -0.98 6.33 15.66
C VAL A 234 0.39 5.64 15.68
N MET A 235 1.46 6.32 15.30
CA MET A 235 2.81 5.71 15.31
C MET A 235 3.32 5.44 16.73
N THR A 236 3.13 6.36 17.67
CA THR A 236 3.65 6.25 19.04
C THR A 236 2.76 5.41 19.95
N ASP A 237 1.44 5.54 19.86
CA ASP A 237 0.51 4.99 20.83
C ASP A 237 -0.13 3.69 20.36
N VAL A 238 -0.35 3.52 19.05
CA VAL A 238 -0.88 2.28 18.49
C VAL A 238 0.26 1.34 18.13
N TYR A 239 1.19 1.78 17.28
CA TYR A 239 2.26 0.90 16.81
C TYR A 239 3.47 0.84 17.75
N LYS A 240 3.58 1.73 18.74
CA LYS A 240 4.69 1.76 19.71
C LYS A 240 6.07 1.85 19.04
N VAL A 241 6.17 2.63 17.96
CA VAL A 241 7.42 2.86 17.22
C VAL A 241 7.95 4.27 17.50
N PRO A 242 9.25 4.44 17.80
CA PRO A 242 9.88 5.74 17.90
C PRO A 242 9.60 6.61 16.66
N CYS A 243 9.17 7.85 16.88
CA CYS A 243 8.68 8.72 15.80
C CYS A 243 9.34 10.11 15.87
N VAL A 244 9.63 10.68 14.69
CA VAL A 244 10.00 12.09 14.49
C VAL A 244 9.10 12.69 13.41
N VAL A 245 8.78 13.97 13.54
CA VAL A 245 8.13 14.73 12.46
C VAL A 245 9.19 15.44 11.63
N ALA A 246 9.13 15.29 10.30
CA ALA A 246 9.92 16.10 9.37
C ALA A 246 9.05 17.20 8.76
N ILE A 247 9.37 18.46 9.06
CA ILE A 247 8.69 19.62 8.47
C ILE A 247 9.48 20.02 7.23
N ASN A 248 8.94 19.74 6.04
CA ASN A 248 9.56 20.21 4.80
C ASN A 248 9.33 21.72 4.66
N ARG A 249 10.42 22.49 4.73
CA ARG A 249 10.36 23.96 4.68
C ARG A 249 9.94 24.48 3.31
N PHE A 250 9.02 25.44 3.29
CA PHE A 250 8.76 26.28 2.11
C PHE A 250 9.25 27.71 2.33
N PRO A 251 9.58 28.45 1.24
CA PRO A 251 10.04 29.84 1.35
C PRO A 251 9.06 30.80 2.02
N THR A 252 7.76 30.46 2.02
CA THR A 252 6.69 31.28 2.58
C THR A 252 6.35 30.95 4.04
N ASP A 253 6.93 29.88 4.58
CA ASP A 253 6.65 29.47 5.97
C ASP A 253 7.35 30.46 6.91
N THR A 254 6.62 30.99 7.89
CA THR A 254 7.20 31.89 8.90
C THR A 254 7.79 31.10 10.07
N GLU A 255 8.75 31.69 10.77
CA GLU A 255 9.32 31.07 11.99
C GLU A 255 8.22 30.82 13.05
N ALA A 256 7.23 31.71 13.16
CA ALA A 256 6.11 31.54 14.08
C ALA A 256 5.26 30.30 13.74
N GLU A 257 5.03 30.02 12.46
CA GLU A 257 4.33 28.82 12.02
C GLU A 257 5.14 27.54 12.30
N LEU A 258 6.44 27.56 12.00
CA LEU A 258 7.35 26.44 12.26
C LEU A 258 7.43 26.14 13.77
N ASP A 259 7.61 27.17 14.59
CA ASP A 259 7.65 27.09 16.05
C ASP A 259 6.35 26.52 16.61
N LEU A 260 5.19 26.90 16.05
CA LEU A 260 3.91 26.35 16.46
C LEU A 260 3.87 24.84 16.23
N VAL A 261 4.21 24.36 15.03
CA VAL A 261 4.22 22.92 14.74
C VAL A 261 5.16 22.17 15.69
N GLN A 262 6.37 22.70 15.91
CA GLN A 262 7.33 22.09 16.82
C GLN A 262 6.84 22.05 18.27
N ARG A 263 6.24 23.13 18.78
CA ARG A 263 5.66 23.15 20.14
C ARG A 263 4.58 22.09 20.29
N ARG A 264 3.63 22.00 19.35
CA ARG A 264 2.52 21.04 19.43
C ARG A 264 2.99 19.59 19.32
N CYS A 265 4.03 19.31 18.54
CA CYS A 265 4.65 17.97 18.51
C CYS A 265 5.34 17.61 19.84
N ARG A 266 6.06 18.57 20.45
CA ARG A 266 6.74 18.36 21.74
C ARG A 266 5.78 18.03 22.88
N GLU A 267 4.54 18.54 22.84
CA GLU A 267 3.50 18.18 23.82
C GLU A 267 3.13 16.69 23.77
N LEU A 268 3.32 16.02 22.63
CA LEU A 268 3.19 14.56 22.49
C LEU A 268 4.51 13.80 22.75
N GLY A 269 5.56 14.50 23.21
CA GLY A 269 6.88 13.92 23.41
C GLY A 269 7.63 13.58 22.13
N VAL A 270 7.23 14.16 20.99
CA VAL A 270 7.85 13.91 19.68
C VAL A 270 8.54 15.17 19.16
N ASN A 271 9.77 15.02 18.68
CA ASN A 271 10.48 16.11 18.04
C ASN A 271 9.93 16.34 16.62
N ALA A 272 9.85 17.62 16.24
CA ALA A 272 9.65 18.01 14.85
C ALA A 272 10.89 18.77 14.37
N VAL A 273 11.50 18.26 13.31
CA VAL A 273 12.77 18.74 12.75
C VAL A 273 12.51 19.31 11.38
N LEU A 274 13.14 20.45 11.10
CA LEU A 274 13.06 21.09 9.79
C LEU A 274 13.85 20.28 8.77
N SER A 275 13.33 20.16 7.56
CA SER A 275 13.96 19.49 6.44
C SER A 275 14.04 20.46 5.26
N GLU A 276 15.27 20.72 4.82
CA GLU A 276 15.60 21.59 3.69
C GLU A 276 16.24 20.81 2.53
N VAL A 277 16.07 19.48 2.51
CA VAL A 277 16.73 18.57 1.54
C VAL A 277 16.44 18.90 0.07
N TRP A 278 15.28 19.51 -0.21
CA TRP A 278 14.94 19.95 -1.55
C TRP A 278 15.84 21.09 -2.04
N ALA A 279 16.17 22.05 -1.17
CA ALA A 279 16.96 23.22 -1.51
C ALA A 279 18.47 23.01 -1.31
N LYS A 280 18.85 22.18 -0.32
CA LYS A 280 20.24 22.04 0.15
C LYS A 280 20.80 20.61 0.05
N GLY A 281 20.09 19.69 -0.61
CA GLY A 281 20.52 18.28 -0.69
C GLY A 281 20.67 17.63 0.68
N GLY A 282 21.62 16.71 0.83
CA GLY A 282 21.88 15.98 2.07
C GLY A 282 22.20 16.88 3.27
N GLU A 283 22.85 18.04 3.03
CA GLU A 283 23.15 19.01 4.10
C GLU A 283 21.87 19.51 4.80
N GLY A 284 20.82 19.76 4.03
CA GLY A 284 19.51 20.17 4.56
C GLY A 284 18.74 19.08 5.31
N GLY A 285 19.29 17.86 5.40
CA GLY A 285 18.68 16.72 6.09
C GLY A 285 19.48 16.21 7.28
N VAL A 286 20.62 16.84 7.62
CA VAL A 286 21.53 16.35 8.67
C VAL A 286 20.86 16.29 10.04
N GLU A 287 20.08 17.31 10.42
CA GLU A 287 19.36 17.31 11.71
C GLU A 287 18.34 16.17 11.78
N LEU A 288 17.57 15.96 10.71
CA LEU A 288 16.61 14.87 10.62
C LEU A 288 17.31 13.51 10.69
N ALA A 289 18.43 13.35 9.97
CA ALA A 289 19.23 12.13 10.00
C ALA A 289 19.75 11.83 11.40
N ASN A 290 20.28 12.83 12.11
CA ASN A 290 20.75 12.70 13.49
C ASN A 290 19.62 12.30 14.44
N GLU A 291 18.43 12.88 14.28
CA GLU A 291 17.27 12.53 15.10
C GLU A 291 16.80 11.09 14.81
N VAL A 292 16.77 10.66 13.55
CA VAL A 292 16.47 9.26 13.19
C VAL A 292 17.50 8.31 13.79
N ILE A 293 18.80 8.64 13.72
CA ILE A 293 19.88 7.83 14.34
C ILE A 293 19.66 7.73 15.85
N ARG A 294 19.28 8.83 16.52
CA ARG A 294 18.96 8.85 17.95
C ARG A 294 17.76 7.94 18.25
N LEU A 295 16.68 8.02 17.48
CA LEU A 295 15.49 7.19 17.65
C LEU A 295 15.79 5.70 17.43
N CYS A 296 16.63 5.35 16.46
CA CYS A 296 17.02 3.96 16.22
C CYS A 296 17.82 3.33 17.36
N LYS A 297 18.38 4.12 18.29
CA LYS A 297 19.01 3.62 19.54
C LYS A 297 17.97 3.29 20.62
N LEU A 298 16.74 3.78 20.50
CA LEU A 298 15.64 3.43 21.38
C LEU A 298 15.07 2.06 20.98
N LYS A 299 14.47 1.38 21.96
CA LYS A 299 13.83 0.10 21.70
C LYS A 299 12.51 0.31 20.96
N SER A 300 12.40 -0.24 19.76
CA SER A 300 11.14 -0.30 19.01
C SER A 300 10.34 -1.55 19.39
N HIS A 301 9.03 -1.38 19.58
CA HIS A 301 8.13 -2.41 20.11
C HIS A 301 6.90 -2.60 19.21
N VAL A 302 7.10 -2.64 17.89
CA VAL A 302 6.03 -2.70 16.87
C VAL A 302 4.86 -3.59 17.32
N GLU A 303 3.78 -2.95 17.74
CA GLU A 303 2.50 -3.56 18.11
C GLU A 303 1.55 -3.42 16.92
N LEU A 304 0.86 -4.48 16.54
CA LEU A 304 -0.05 -4.44 15.39
C LEU A 304 -1.47 -4.06 15.80
N THR A 305 -2.28 -3.59 14.84
CA THR A 305 -3.61 -3.03 15.12
C THR A 305 -4.61 -4.08 15.59
N TYR A 306 -4.42 -5.33 15.17
CA TYR A 306 -5.30 -6.46 15.41
C TYR A 306 -4.54 -7.79 15.45
N GLU A 307 -5.18 -8.83 15.98
CA GLU A 307 -4.62 -10.18 16.06
C GLU A 307 -4.89 -10.97 14.76
N ASP A 308 -4.11 -12.02 14.51
CA ASP A 308 -4.26 -12.84 13.30
C ASP A 308 -5.60 -13.61 13.28
N ASP A 309 -6.09 -14.02 14.45
CA ASP A 309 -7.28 -14.84 14.66
C ASP A 309 -8.59 -14.05 14.86
N ASP A 310 -8.50 -12.71 14.96
CA ASP A 310 -9.65 -11.82 14.89
C ASP A 310 -10.45 -12.12 13.60
N ASP A 311 -11.78 -12.06 13.70
CA ASP A 311 -12.65 -12.09 12.52
C ASP A 311 -12.48 -10.81 11.68
N LEU A 312 -12.87 -10.85 10.39
CA LEU A 312 -12.62 -9.75 9.47
C LEU A 312 -13.34 -8.47 9.89
N GLU A 313 -14.54 -8.59 10.47
CA GLU A 313 -15.28 -7.42 10.98
C GLU A 313 -14.57 -6.76 12.16
N THR A 314 -13.98 -7.55 13.05
CA THR A 314 -13.20 -7.10 14.21
C THR A 314 -11.93 -6.40 13.74
N LYS A 315 -11.21 -6.96 12.76
CA LYS A 315 -10.05 -6.31 12.14
C LYS A 315 -10.41 -4.94 11.57
N ILE A 316 -11.48 -4.87 10.75
CA ILE A 316 -11.99 -3.60 10.20
C ILE A 316 -12.35 -2.61 11.32
N SER A 317 -13.04 -3.07 12.37
CA SER A 317 -13.42 -2.23 13.50
C SER A 317 -12.22 -1.68 14.27
N LYS A 318 -11.19 -2.51 14.50
CA LYS A 318 -9.95 -2.11 15.16
C LYS A 318 -9.21 -1.05 14.33
N VAL A 319 -9.11 -1.21 13.00
CA VAL A 319 -8.54 -0.17 12.12
C VAL A 319 -9.33 1.14 12.22
N VAL A 320 -10.66 1.09 12.09
CA VAL A 320 -11.50 2.30 12.16
C VAL A 320 -11.35 3.04 13.48
N LYS A 321 -11.35 2.32 14.61
CA LYS A 321 -11.24 2.93 15.94
C LYS A 321 -9.82 3.38 16.29
N ARG A 322 -8.82 2.50 16.08
CA ARG A 322 -7.45 2.73 16.54
C ARG A 322 -6.65 3.60 15.57
N ILE A 323 -6.90 3.52 14.26
CA ILE A 323 -6.17 4.27 13.24
C ILE A 323 -6.97 5.52 12.82
N TYR A 324 -8.20 5.35 12.33
CA TYR A 324 -8.97 6.50 11.82
C TYR A 324 -9.58 7.36 12.91
N GLY A 325 -9.79 6.82 14.12
CA GLY A 325 -10.48 7.53 15.21
C GLY A 325 -12.01 7.57 15.04
N GLY A 326 -12.56 6.70 14.19
CA GLY A 326 -14.00 6.54 14.01
C GLY A 326 -14.65 5.81 15.19
N SER A 327 -15.89 6.13 15.52
CA SER A 327 -16.61 5.50 16.63
C SER A 327 -17.15 4.10 16.31
N ALA A 328 -17.58 3.88 15.06
CA ALA A 328 -18.20 2.63 14.63
C ALA A 328 -18.05 2.41 13.12
N VAL A 329 -18.34 1.18 12.68
CA VAL A 329 -18.38 0.78 11.27
C VAL A 329 -19.83 0.55 10.87
N SER A 330 -20.28 1.22 9.81
CA SER A 330 -21.56 0.92 9.15
C SER A 330 -21.30 0.17 7.85
N TYR A 331 -22.06 -0.90 7.63
CA TYR A 331 -21.90 -1.76 6.46
C TYR A 331 -23.09 -1.59 5.53
N ALA A 332 -22.81 -1.34 4.25
CA ALA A 332 -23.83 -1.34 3.22
C ALA A 332 -24.47 -2.75 3.06
N PRO A 333 -25.71 -2.82 2.52
CA PRO A 333 -26.38 -4.10 2.28
C PRO A 333 -25.48 -5.10 1.52
N GLY A 334 -25.46 -6.35 1.97
CA GLY A 334 -24.70 -7.44 1.36
C GLY A 334 -23.21 -7.51 1.73
N VAL A 335 -22.61 -6.46 2.32
CA VAL A 335 -21.18 -6.49 2.70
C VAL A 335 -20.91 -7.54 3.77
N ARG A 336 -21.74 -7.62 4.82
CA ARG A 336 -21.62 -8.66 5.86
C ARG A 336 -21.75 -10.07 5.30
N THR A 337 -22.61 -10.27 4.30
CA THR A 337 -22.76 -11.56 3.61
C THR A 337 -21.47 -11.92 2.86
N LYS A 338 -20.83 -10.95 2.20
CA LYS A 338 -19.52 -11.16 1.54
C LYS A 338 -18.43 -11.51 2.56
N ILE A 339 -18.37 -10.80 3.69
CA ILE A 339 -17.41 -11.08 4.77
C ILE A 339 -17.57 -12.53 5.27
N LYS A 340 -18.79 -12.93 5.63
CA LYS A 340 -19.06 -14.32 6.07
C LYS A 340 -18.67 -15.35 5.02
N LYS A 341 -18.91 -15.07 3.73
CA LYS A 341 -18.49 -15.95 2.62
C LYS A 341 -16.97 -16.06 2.53
N LEU A 342 -16.24 -14.96 2.69
CA LEU A 342 -14.77 -14.97 2.71
C LEU A 342 -14.24 -15.81 3.88
N GLU A 343 -14.79 -15.62 5.08
CA GLU A 343 -14.40 -16.40 6.26
C GLU A 343 -14.68 -17.89 6.10
N ALA A 344 -15.87 -18.25 5.62
CA ALA A 344 -16.24 -19.63 5.31
C ALA A 344 -15.35 -20.25 4.21
N SER A 345 -14.75 -19.41 3.35
CA SER A 345 -13.80 -19.83 2.31
C SER A 345 -12.35 -19.88 2.81
N GLY A 346 -12.12 -19.73 4.12
CA GLY A 346 -10.80 -19.83 4.74
C GLY A 346 -10.01 -18.52 4.81
N PHE A 347 -10.62 -17.38 4.48
CA PHE A 347 -9.94 -16.07 4.50
C PHE A 347 -10.07 -15.33 5.84
N ARG A 348 -10.56 -15.96 6.91
CA ARG A 348 -10.69 -15.30 8.22
C ARG A 348 -9.36 -14.72 8.74
N ASN A 349 -8.28 -15.47 8.55
CA ASN A 349 -6.99 -15.14 9.17
C ASN A 349 -6.09 -14.25 8.29
N VAL A 350 -6.60 -13.73 7.17
CA VAL A 350 -5.81 -12.78 6.37
C VAL A 350 -5.84 -11.38 6.99
N PRO A 351 -4.81 -10.54 6.72
CA PRO A 351 -4.85 -9.12 7.06
C PRO A 351 -5.93 -8.38 6.27
N VAL A 352 -6.42 -7.29 6.85
CA VAL A 352 -7.34 -6.31 6.21
C VAL A 352 -6.57 -5.07 5.82
#